data_AF-A0A0Q4RH62-F1
#
_entry.id   AF-A0A0Q4RH62-F1
#
_cell.length_a   1.000
_cell.length_b   1.000
_cell.length_c   1.000
_cell.angle_alpha   90.00
_cell.angle_beta   90.00
_cell.angle_gamma   90.00
#
_symmetry.space_group_name_H-M   'P 1'
#
loop_
_entity.id
_entity.type
_entity.pdbx_description
1 polymer ?
#
loop_
_entity_poly.entity_id
_entity_poly.type
_entity_poly.pdbx_seq_one_letter_code
_entity_poly.pdbx_strand_id
1 'polypeptide(L)'
;MKKTTMKVAIGAALLLVGFGIGILNPKAIEADGVSTTPGSIDDPVITKSYLDEQLAKVSGGSSGAGTGSTGTSNAQASLQVVSVPSGKVLLGDEGTEIILRVGKAVAYSSDSSGIVDITDGKDLVKGNSVASNHLLLMPRSGRGVTAAAGYTKSLTVLVRGGYKLQSVN
;
A
#
# COMPACT_ATOMS: atom_id res chain seq x y z
N MET A 1 62.46 47.52 12.80
CA MET A 1 60.97 47.43 12.83
C MET A 1 60.33 47.65 11.45
N LYS A 2 60.73 48.66 10.65
CA LYS A 2 60.11 48.97 9.34
C LYS A 2 60.16 47.83 8.28
N LYS A 3 61.23 47.03 8.23
CA LYS A 3 61.38 45.93 7.25
C LYS A 3 60.44 44.75 7.49
N THR A 4 60.10 44.47 8.75
CA THR A 4 59.21 43.35 9.12
C THR A 4 57.76 43.71 8.85
N THR A 5 57.35 44.95 9.13
CA THR A 5 56.01 45.49 8.81
C THR A 5 55.74 45.48 7.31
N MET A 6 56.75 45.80 6.49
CA MET A 6 56.62 45.78 5.03
C MET A 6 56.42 44.36 4.46
N LYS A 7 57.08 43.34 5.03
CA LYS A 7 56.89 41.93 4.63
C LYS A 7 55.49 41.41 5.00
N VAL A 8 54.98 41.80 6.17
CA VAL A 8 53.63 41.44 6.62
C VAL A 8 52.55 42.10 5.74
N ALA A 9 52.75 43.37 5.36
CA ALA A 9 51.83 44.06 4.46
C ALA A 9 51.75 43.42 3.06
N ILE A 10 52.89 42.99 2.51
CA ILE A 10 52.93 42.28 1.21
C ILE A 10 52.25 40.92 1.31
N GLY A 11 52.47 40.18 2.40
CA GLY A 11 51.79 38.90 2.64
C GLY A 11 50.27 39.06 2.74
N ALA A 12 49.80 40.08 3.45
CA ALA A 12 48.37 40.38 3.55
C ALA A 12 47.76 40.78 2.19
N ALA A 13 48.49 41.57 1.38
CA ALA A 13 48.04 41.95 0.04
C ALA A 13 47.93 40.74 -0.89
N LEU A 14 48.90 39.83 -0.86
CA LEU A 14 48.87 38.60 -1.67
C LEU A 14 47.72 37.67 -1.28
N LEU A 15 47.41 37.55 0.02
CA LEU A 15 46.28 36.77 0.49
C LEU A 15 44.94 37.36 0.04
N LEU A 16 44.79 38.69 0.09
CA LEU A 16 43.57 39.36 -0.38
C LEU A 16 43.38 39.21 -1.89
N VAL A 17 44.44 39.30 -2.68
CA VAL A 17 44.38 39.10 -4.14
C VAL A 17 44.06 37.64 -4.47
N GLY A 18 44.69 36.67 -3.81
CA GLY A 18 44.40 35.25 -4.01
C GLY A 18 42.96 34.88 -3.67
N PHE A 19 42.43 35.42 -2.57
CA PHE A 19 41.03 35.21 -2.18
C PHE A 19 40.06 35.92 -3.15
N GLY A 20 40.41 37.12 -3.63
CA GLY A 20 39.60 37.86 -4.60
C GLY A 20 39.48 37.16 -5.96
N ILE A 21 40.57 36.56 -6.47
CA ILE A 21 40.56 35.81 -7.73
C ILE A 21 39.70 34.54 -7.62
N GLY A 22 39.71 33.88 -6.45
CA GLY A 22 38.88 32.70 -6.19
C GLY A 22 37.37 33.01 -6.16
N ILE A 23 36.99 34.23 -5.74
CA ILE A 23 35.57 34.65 -5.70
C ILE A 23 35.07 35.12 -7.08
N LEU A 24 35.94 35.71 -7.91
CA LEU A 24 35.54 36.26 -9.22
C LEU A 24 35.46 35.21 -10.34
N ASN A 25 35.99 34.00 -10.13
CA ASN A 25 35.85 32.88 -11.07
C ASN A 25 35.21 31.65 -10.42
N PRO A 26 33.91 31.70 -10.03
CA PRO A 26 33.19 30.50 -9.65
C PRO A 26 32.93 29.68 -10.92
N LYS A 27 33.93 28.91 -11.37
CA LYS A 27 33.67 27.77 -12.25
C LYS A 27 32.90 26.77 -11.39
N ALA A 28 31.58 26.87 -11.40
CA ALA A 28 30.73 25.83 -10.86
C ALA A 28 31.07 24.55 -11.62
N ILE A 29 31.66 23.58 -10.93
CA ILE A 29 31.78 22.22 -11.43
C ILE A 29 30.37 21.66 -11.29
N GLU A 30 29.54 21.89 -12.29
CA GLU A 30 28.28 21.16 -12.39
C GLU A 30 28.66 19.69 -12.62
N ALA A 31 28.21 18.83 -11.72
CA ALA A 31 28.28 17.41 -11.94
C ALA A 31 27.38 17.12 -13.16
N ASP A 32 27.98 16.59 -14.23
CA ASP A 32 27.29 16.12 -15.43
C ASP A 32 26.46 14.88 -15.06
N GLY A 33 25.37 15.13 -14.34
CA GLY A 33 24.39 14.11 -14.03
C GLY A 33 23.64 13.82 -15.32
N VAL A 34 23.87 12.65 -15.90
CA VAL A 34 23.12 12.15 -17.06
C VAL A 34 21.64 12.12 -16.70
N SER A 35 20.93 13.20 -16.99
CA SER A 35 19.48 13.24 -16.92
C SER A 35 18.96 12.51 -18.14
N THR A 36 18.72 11.21 -18.04
CA THR A 36 18.07 10.43 -19.09
C THR A 36 16.63 10.92 -19.21
N THR A 37 16.42 11.94 -20.03
CA THR A 37 15.08 12.43 -20.35
C THR A 37 14.45 11.38 -21.27
N PRO A 38 13.27 10.83 -20.95
CA PRO A 38 12.63 9.83 -21.80
C PRO A 38 12.52 10.31 -23.25
N GLY A 39 13.03 9.52 -24.20
CA GLY A 39 13.10 9.87 -25.61
C GLY A 39 14.28 10.76 -26.05
N SER A 40 15.22 11.08 -25.15
CA SER A 40 16.48 11.74 -25.52
C SER A 40 17.48 10.77 -26.16
N ILE A 41 18.53 11.30 -26.78
CA ILE A 41 19.61 10.48 -27.36
C ILE A 41 20.37 9.66 -26.29
N ASP A 42 20.34 10.15 -25.05
CA ASP A 42 20.97 9.50 -23.89
C ASP A 42 20.00 8.54 -23.17
N ASP A 43 18.76 8.38 -23.66
CA ASP A 43 17.78 7.46 -23.09
C ASP A 43 18.08 6.00 -23.52
N PRO A 44 18.34 5.08 -22.56
CA PRO A 44 18.62 3.70 -22.90
C PRO A 44 17.41 3.01 -23.55
N VAL A 45 17.65 2.33 -24.68
CA VAL A 45 16.63 1.54 -25.35
C VAL A 45 16.41 0.21 -24.62
N ILE A 46 15.15 -0.13 -24.31
CA ILE A 46 14.76 -1.45 -23.79
C ILE A 46 14.01 -2.28 -24.83
N THR A 47 14.10 -3.60 -24.72
CA THR A 47 13.37 -4.52 -25.61
C THR A 47 11.90 -4.64 -25.21
N LYS A 48 11.02 -4.90 -26.19
CA LYS A 48 9.59 -5.14 -25.91
C LYS A 48 9.38 -6.28 -24.92
N SER A 49 10.12 -7.39 -25.05
CA SER A 49 9.98 -8.54 -24.16
C SER A 49 10.37 -8.22 -22.71
N TYR A 50 11.39 -7.37 -22.50
CA TYR A 50 11.76 -6.91 -21.17
C TYR A 50 10.66 -6.02 -20.56
N LEU A 51 10.12 -5.08 -21.34
CA LEU A 51 8.99 -4.26 -20.88
C LEU A 51 7.76 -5.11 -20.57
N ASP A 52 7.43 -6.06 -21.44
CA ASP A 52 6.31 -6.98 -21.28
C ASP A 52 6.51 -7.89 -20.05
N GLU A 53 7.71 -8.39 -19.80
CA GLU A 53 8.06 -9.19 -18.63
C GLU A 53 7.89 -8.37 -17.34
N GLN A 54 8.37 -7.12 -17.32
CA GLN A 54 8.22 -6.24 -16.16
C GLN A 54 6.76 -5.82 -15.98
N LEU A 55 6.03 -5.57 -17.07
CA LEU A 55 4.60 -5.28 -17.02
C LEU A 55 3.80 -6.49 -16.56
N ALA A 56 4.15 -7.71 -16.94
CA ALA A 56 3.51 -8.93 -16.43
C ALA A 56 3.74 -9.10 -14.92
N LYS A 57 4.94 -8.79 -14.42
CA LYS A 57 5.25 -8.78 -12.98
C LYS A 57 4.44 -7.72 -12.22
N VAL A 58 4.18 -6.56 -12.84
CA VAL A 58 3.43 -5.45 -12.22
C VAL A 58 1.90 -5.58 -12.39
N SER A 59 1.44 -6.11 -13.52
CA SER A 59 0.02 -6.26 -13.87
C SER A 59 -0.59 -7.60 -13.42
N GLY A 60 0.24 -8.56 -12.99
CA GLY A 60 -0.17 -9.87 -12.46
C GLY A 60 -1.02 -9.85 -11.18
N GLY A 61 -1.57 -8.70 -10.80
CA GLY A 61 -2.48 -8.50 -9.68
C GLY A 61 -3.95 -8.32 -10.08
N SER A 62 -4.43 -8.89 -11.20
CA SER A 62 -5.86 -9.19 -11.42
C SER A 62 -6.06 -9.78 -12.81
N SER A 63 -5.93 -11.10 -12.95
CA SER A 63 -6.68 -11.94 -13.90
C SER A 63 -6.26 -13.39 -13.76
N GLY A 64 -7.15 -14.23 -13.22
CA GLY A 64 -7.37 -15.62 -13.63
C GLY A 64 -6.23 -16.65 -13.52
N ALA A 65 -6.40 -17.55 -12.52
CA ALA A 65 -6.08 -18.99 -12.57
C ALA A 65 -4.68 -19.43 -13.08
N GLY A 66 -3.79 -19.77 -12.14
CA GLY A 66 -2.56 -20.52 -12.45
C GLY A 66 -1.72 -20.82 -11.20
N THR A 67 -1.56 -22.10 -10.91
CA THR A 67 -0.77 -22.70 -9.81
C THR A 67 0.68 -22.21 -9.74
N GLY A 68 1.14 -21.87 -8.53
CA GLY A 68 2.54 -22.07 -8.12
C GLY A 68 3.33 -20.82 -7.73
N SER A 69 3.86 -20.87 -6.50
CA SER A 69 5.00 -20.13 -5.94
C SER A 69 4.69 -18.91 -5.06
N THR A 70 5.05 -19.10 -3.80
CA THR A 70 5.20 -18.18 -2.69
C THR A 70 6.06 -16.96 -3.05
N GLY A 71 5.41 -15.83 -3.25
CA GLY A 71 5.98 -14.51 -3.08
C GLY A 71 5.00 -13.70 -2.24
N THR A 72 5.38 -13.37 -1.01
CA THR A 72 4.65 -12.43 -0.14
C THR A 72 4.73 -11.05 -0.77
N SER A 73 3.92 -10.80 -1.80
CA SER A 73 3.59 -9.45 -2.20
C SER A 73 2.75 -8.88 -1.06
N ASN A 74 3.33 -7.93 -0.32
CA ASN A 74 2.56 -6.98 0.47
C ASN A 74 1.74 -6.11 -0.49
N ALA A 75 0.80 -6.72 -1.20
CA ALA A 75 -0.23 -6.02 -1.92
C ALA A 75 -1.01 -5.28 -0.84
N GLN A 76 -0.79 -3.96 -0.76
CA GLN A 76 -1.56 -3.10 0.12
C GLN A 76 -3.03 -3.36 -0.20
N ALA A 77 -3.73 -4.07 0.68
CA ALA A 77 -5.07 -4.53 0.41
C ALA A 77 -5.95 -3.30 0.17
N SER A 78 -6.40 -3.14 -1.08
CA SER A 78 -7.33 -2.10 -1.44
C SER A 78 -8.70 -2.42 -0.84
N LEU A 79 -9.48 -1.39 -0.54
CA LEU A 79 -10.82 -1.56 -0.01
C LEU A 79 -11.77 -1.89 -1.18
N GLN A 80 -12.39 -3.07 -1.14
CA GLN A 80 -13.27 -3.57 -2.18
C GLN A 80 -14.74 -3.52 -1.75
N VAL A 81 -15.64 -3.23 -2.68
CA VAL A 81 -17.09 -3.32 -2.46
C VAL A 81 -17.57 -4.70 -2.90
N VAL A 82 -18.13 -5.47 -1.97
CA VAL A 82 -18.58 -6.84 -2.20
C VAL A 82 -20.08 -6.94 -1.95
N SER A 83 -20.80 -7.49 -2.93
CA SER A 83 -22.22 -7.86 -2.77
C SER A 83 -22.29 -9.30 -2.27
N VAL A 84 -22.94 -9.52 -1.13
CA VAL A 84 -23.13 -10.85 -0.53
C VAL A 84 -24.60 -11.24 -0.69
N PRO A 85 -24.94 -12.13 -1.63
CA PRO A 85 -26.33 -12.58 -1.79
C PRO A 85 -26.85 -13.28 -0.53
N SER A 86 -28.17 -13.21 -0.33
CA SER A 86 -28.82 -14.03 0.71
C SER A 86 -28.53 -15.52 0.47
N GLY A 87 -28.32 -16.27 1.55
CA GLY A 87 -27.87 -17.68 1.49
C GLY A 87 -26.36 -17.86 1.22
N LYS A 88 -25.58 -16.78 1.14
CA LYS A 88 -24.11 -16.84 1.11
C LYS A 88 -23.50 -16.29 2.40
N VAL A 89 -22.31 -16.78 2.72
CA VAL A 89 -21.41 -16.24 3.75
C VAL A 89 -20.23 -15.60 3.05
N LEU A 90 -19.87 -14.38 3.45
CA LEU A 90 -18.58 -13.79 3.17
C LEU A 90 -17.62 -14.19 4.29
N LEU A 91 -16.71 -15.11 3.99
CA LEU A 91 -15.67 -15.55 4.92
C LEU A 91 -14.40 -14.75 4.67
N GLY A 92 -13.94 -14.04 5.68
CA GLY A 92 -12.63 -13.40 5.67
C GLY A 92 -11.52 -14.39 6.03
N ASP A 93 -10.35 -14.19 5.42
CA ASP A 93 -9.11 -14.79 5.88
C ASP A 93 -8.61 -14.09 7.15
N GLU A 94 -7.50 -14.58 7.70
CA GLU A 94 -6.86 -13.95 8.85
C GLU A 94 -6.44 -12.51 8.55
N GLY A 95 -6.76 -11.59 9.47
CA GLY A 95 -6.44 -10.17 9.34
C GLY A 95 -7.37 -9.39 8.40
N THR A 96 -8.37 -10.04 7.80
CA THR A 96 -9.35 -9.34 6.96
C THR A 96 -10.22 -8.42 7.80
N GLU A 97 -10.41 -7.20 7.29
CA GLU A 97 -11.28 -6.19 7.86
C GLU A 97 -12.51 -6.01 6.98
N ILE A 98 -13.69 -5.92 7.59
CA ILE A 98 -14.93 -5.66 6.85
C ILE A 98 -15.79 -4.58 7.50
N ILE A 99 -16.60 -3.93 6.67
CA ILE A 99 -17.63 -2.98 7.11
C ILE A 99 -18.94 -3.31 6.40
N LEU A 100 -19.99 -3.61 7.17
CA LEU A 100 -21.34 -3.74 6.63
C LEU A 100 -21.88 -2.35 6.27
N ARG A 101 -22.12 -2.07 4.99
CA ARG A 101 -22.68 -0.79 4.52
C ARG A 101 -24.17 -0.83 4.29
N VAL A 102 -24.67 -1.95 3.77
CA VAL A 102 -26.10 -2.15 3.46
C VAL A 102 -26.54 -3.54 3.86
N GLY A 103 -27.73 -3.61 4.45
CA GLY A 103 -28.44 -4.84 4.76
C GLY A 103 -28.46 -5.20 6.24
N LYS A 104 -29.02 -6.37 6.56
CA LYS A 104 -29.06 -6.92 7.92
C LYS A 104 -28.21 -8.17 7.93
N ALA A 105 -27.10 -8.14 8.65
CA ALA A 105 -26.18 -9.27 8.73
C ALA A 105 -26.06 -9.81 10.15
N VAL A 106 -25.66 -11.07 10.24
CA VAL A 106 -25.23 -11.72 11.48
C VAL A 106 -23.81 -12.25 11.31
N ALA A 107 -23.07 -12.32 12.42
CA ALA A 107 -21.75 -12.90 12.47
C ALA A 107 -21.80 -14.41 12.18
N TYR A 108 -20.86 -14.86 11.37
CA TYR A 108 -20.59 -16.27 11.11
C TYR A 108 -19.23 -16.63 11.72
N SER A 109 -19.17 -17.77 12.39
CA SER A 109 -17.93 -18.37 12.87
C SER A 109 -18.03 -19.89 12.76
N SER A 110 -16.92 -20.55 12.41
CA SER A 110 -16.79 -22.01 12.39
C SER A 110 -16.60 -22.61 13.80
N ASP A 111 -16.40 -21.79 14.83
CA ASP A 111 -16.16 -22.22 16.21
C ASP A 111 -16.75 -21.26 17.25
N SER A 112 -16.38 -21.43 18.52
CA SER A 112 -16.96 -20.75 19.69
C SER A 112 -16.60 -19.28 19.87
N SER A 113 -15.56 -18.79 19.21
CA SER A 113 -15.15 -17.38 19.35
C SER A 113 -15.69 -16.54 18.20
N GLY A 114 -15.62 -15.21 18.30
CA GLY A 114 -16.26 -14.30 17.35
C GLY A 114 -15.34 -13.43 16.50
N ILE A 115 -15.98 -12.47 15.85
CA ILE A 115 -15.36 -11.39 15.06
C ILE A 115 -15.20 -10.20 16.00
N VAL A 116 -14.05 -9.55 15.97
CA VAL A 116 -13.82 -8.38 16.82
C VAL A 116 -14.47 -7.16 16.17
N ASP A 117 -15.49 -6.61 16.80
CA ASP A 117 -16.03 -5.30 16.47
C ASP A 117 -15.15 -4.24 17.14
N ILE A 118 -14.31 -3.59 16.34
CA ILE A 118 -13.35 -2.58 16.79
C ILE A 118 -14.07 -1.29 17.19
N THR A 119 -15.20 -1.00 16.55
CA THR A 119 -15.97 0.23 16.80
C THR A 119 -16.69 0.16 18.14
N ASP A 120 -17.28 -0.99 18.47
CA ASP A 120 -18.08 -1.18 19.70
C ASP A 120 -17.33 -1.93 20.82
N GLY A 121 -16.12 -2.45 20.54
CA GLY A 121 -15.29 -3.17 21.49
C GLY A 121 -15.86 -4.53 21.92
N LYS A 122 -16.52 -5.25 21.00
CA LYS A 122 -17.24 -6.50 21.30
C LYS A 122 -16.72 -7.69 20.51
N ASP A 123 -16.84 -8.88 21.09
CA ASP A 123 -16.68 -10.14 20.35
C ASP A 123 -18.03 -10.62 19.80
N LEU A 124 -18.18 -10.58 18.48
CA LEU A 124 -19.40 -10.99 17.78
C LEU A 124 -19.33 -12.50 17.46
N VAL A 125 -19.84 -13.31 18.38
CA VAL A 125 -19.99 -14.77 18.16
C VAL A 125 -21.08 -15.09 17.14
N LYS A 126 -21.11 -16.34 16.66
CA LYS A 126 -22.06 -16.81 15.63
C LYS A 126 -23.51 -16.43 15.97
N GLY A 127 -24.18 -15.78 15.03
CA GLY A 127 -25.57 -15.36 15.14
C GLY A 127 -25.78 -13.96 15.73
N ASN A 128 -24.77 -13.35 16.34
CA ASN A 128 -24.88 -11.96 16.80
C ASN A 128 -25.13 -11.02 15.62
N SER A 129 -25.98 -10.02 15.84
CA SER A 129 -26.23 -8.98 14.84
C SER A 129 -24.97 -8.17 14.58
N VAL A 130 -24.71 -7.89 13.31
CA VAL A 130 -23.63 -7.00 12.90
C VAL A 130 -24.20 -5.61 12.67
N ALA A 131 -23.67 -4.63 13.39
CA ALA A 131 -24.05 -3.24 13.22
C ALA A 131 -23.48 -2.65 11.92
N SER A 132 -24.27 -1.83 11.23
CA SER A 132 -23.84 -1.15 10.02
C SER A 132 -22.78 -0.12 10.33
N ASN A 133 -21.76 -0.01 9.48
CA ASN A 133 -20.66 0.96 9.57
C ASN A 133 -19.66 0.71 10.70
N HIS A 134 -19.70 -0.47 11.32
CA HIS A 134 -18.69 -0.90 12.27
C HIS A 134 -17.50 -1.52 11.53
N LEU A 135 -16.30 -1.24 12.03
CA LEU A 135 -15.08 -1.90 11.57
C LEU A 135 -14.96 -3.25 12.28
N LEU A 136 -15.03 -4.32 11.52
CA LEU A 136 -14.90 -5.68 12.02
C LEU A 136 -13.57 -6.26 11.59
N LEU A 137 -12.85 -6.86 12.53
CA LEU A 137 -11.59 -7.55 12.30
C LEU A 137 -11.79 -9.06 12.46
N MET A 138 -11.34 -9.83 11.48
CA MET A 138 -11.27 -11.28 11.53
C MET A 138 -9.90 -11.68 12.11
N PRO A 139 -9.82 -12.11 13.38
CA PRO A 139 -8.52 -12.44 13.99
C PRO A 139 -7.86 -13.68 13.38
N ARG A 140 -8.65 -14.47 12.63
CA ARG A 140 -8.25 -15.71 11.95
C ARG A 140 -9.32 -16.11 10.95
N SER A 141 -8.96 -17.02 10.05
CA SER A 141 -9.86 -17.57 9.04
C SER A 141 -11.05 -18.34 9.66
N GLY A 142 -12.09 -18.56 8.85
CA GLY A 142 -13.32 -19.26 9.27
C GLY A 142 -14.41 -18.36 9.85
N ARG A 143 -14.19 -17.04 9.78
CA ARG A 143 -15.10 -16.01 10.30
C ARG A 143 -15.62 -15.13 9.19
N GLY A 144 -16.80 -14.56 9.38
CA GLY A 144 -17.45 -13.85 8.30
C GLY A 144 -18.79 -13.26 8.62
N VAL A 145 -19.48 -12.77 7.61
CA VAL A 145 -20.84 -12.26 7.75
C VAL A 145 -21.77 -12.92 6.75
N THR A 146 -23.00 -13.14 7.18
CA THR A 146 -24.08 -13.64 6.33
C THR A 146 -25.35 -12.85 6.59
N ALA A 147 -26.30 -12.92 5.67
CA ALA A 147 -27.60 -12.28 5.84
C ALA A 147 -28.31 -12.81 7.09
N ALA A 148 -28.91 -11.90 7.85
CA ALA A 148 -29.76 -12.27 8.98
C ALA A 148 -30.96 -13.09 8.50
N ALA A 149 -31.49 -13.95 9.36
CA ALA A 149 -32.69 -14.74 9.05
C ALA A 149 -33.85 -13.83 8.59
N GLY A 150 -34.51 -14.22 7.49
CA GLY A 150 -35.58 -13.45 6.86
C GLY A 150 -35.13 -12.26 6.01
N TYR A 151 -33.82 -11.94 5.96
CA TYR A 151 -33.29 -10.95 5.02
C TYR A 151 -33.00 -11.60 3.65
N THR A 152 -33.80 -11.25 2.65
CA THR A 152 -33.78 -11.87 1.31
C THR A 152 -32.95 -11.11 0.27
N LYS A 153 -32.53 -9.88 0.58
CA LYS A 153 -31.70 -9.06 -0.31
C LYS A 153 -30.21 -9.33 -0.11
N SER A 154 -29.37 -8.84 -1.01
CA SER A 154 -27.92 -8.89 -0.85
C SER A 154 -27.44 -7.86 0.17
N LEU A 155 -26.40 -8.21 0.91
CA LEU A 155 -25.62 -7.26 1.71
C LEU A 155 -24.62 -6.52 0.83
N THR A 156 -24.30 -5.29 1.19
CA THR A 156 -23.13 -4.58 0.64
C THR A 156 -22.09 -4.47 1.75
N VAL A 157 -20.93 -5.07 1.53
CA VAL A 157 -19.84 -5.16 2.50
C VAL A 157 -18.59 -4.54 1.88
N LEU A 158 -17.93 -3.65 2.60
CA LEU A 158 -16.58 -3.21 2.25
C LEU A 158 -15.60 -4.21 2.84
N VAL A 159 -14.60 -4.63 2.07
CA VAL A 159 -13.64 -5.64 2.48
C VAL A 159 -12.23 -5.14 2.21
N ARG A 160 -11.34 -5.33 3.18
CA ARG A 160 -9.90 -5.17 3.02
C ARG A 160 -9.24 -6.46 3.49
N GLY A 161 -8.57 -7.15 2.58
CA GLY A 161 -7.93 -8.45 2.84
C GLY A 161 -8.54 -9.59 2.03
N GLY A 162 -8.06 -10.80 2.27
CA GLY A 162 -8.52 -12.01 1.60
C GLY A 162 -9.93 -12.41 2.02
N TYR A 163 -10.77 -12.83 1.07
CA TYR A 163 -12.10 -13.35 1.37
C TYR A 163 -12.57 -14.37 0.34
N LYS A 164 -13.58 -15.15 0.72
CA LYS A 164 -14.33 -16.03 -0.19
C LYS A 164 -15.83 -15.99 0.10
N LEU A 165 -16.64 -16.20 -0.94
CA LEU A 165 -18.08 -16.39 -0.81
C LEU A 165 -18.41 -17.88 -0.81
N GLN A 166 -19.14 -18.35 0.19
CA GLN A 166 -19.55 -19.76 0.33
C GLN A 166 -21.07 -19.85 0.54
N SER A 167 -21.70 -20.94 0.09
CA SER A 167 -23.10 -21.23 0.47
C SER A 167 -23.23 -21.50 1.96
N VAL A 168 -24.30 -20.99 2.56
CA VAL A 168 -24.76 -21.47 3.88
C VAL A 168 -25.42 -22.83 3.62
N ASN A 169 -24.84 -23.92 4.15
CA ASN A 169 -25.51 -25.22 4.22
C ASN A 169 -26.45 -25.27 5.42
#